data_AF-A0A0M8MS11-F1
#
_entry.id   AF-A0A0M8MS11-F1
#
_cell.length_a   1.000
_cell.length_b   1.000
_cell.length_c   1.000
_cell.angle_alpha   90.00
_cell.angle_beta   90.00
_cell.angle_gamma   90.00
#
_symmetry.space_group_name_H-M   'P 1'
#
loop_
_entity.id
_entity.type
_entity.pdbx_description
1 polymer ?
#
loop_
_entity_poly.entity_id
_entity_poly.type
_entity_poly.pdbx_seq_one_letter_code
_entity_poly.pdbx_strand_id
1 'polypeptide(L)'
;MPTDTSEKAQASALPTVEALVHRRHAEKERQEALSPTQSRPHARGRSQDSTMSVSLDRSSRASVPRGVSSVIQQTPKVLVLDLDETLIHSTLSPTPGWGLFHAQNQVSVRLTNGLLNILGLGSTIPPHARLQLRTIEVRIDGRRVCYQVYKRPWVDYFLRKVAAWYQVVIFTASMKEYADPVIDWLDGGEGLISGRLFRESCTLRNGSYLKNLEVVERDLSRVCLVDNSPMSYMLQEANGIPVEGWTHDPNDEALLDLLPMLDGLRYASDVRHILGLRGF
;
A
#
# COMPACT_ATOMS: atom_id res chain seq x y z
N MET A 1 -34.15 20.43 38.63
CA MET A 1 -33.86 20.88 37.25
C MET A 1 -32.36 20.69 36.98
N PRO A 2 -31.93 19.60 36.34
CA PRO A 2 -30.67 19.59 35.63
C PRO A 2 -30.93 19.63 34.12
N THR A 3 -30.37 20.64 33.44
CA THR A 3 -30.37 20.70 31.98
C THR A 3 -29.24 19.83 31.44
N ASP A 4 -29.66 18.81 30.70
CA ASP A 4 -28.89 17.94 29.83
C ASP A 4 -28.50 18.72 28.56
N THR A 5 -27.21 18.71 28.22
CA THR A 5 -26.76 18.95 26.85
C THR A 5 -25.62 18.01 26.54
N SER A 6 -25.98 16.81 26.09
CA SER A 6 -25.11 15.91 25.34
C SER A 6 -24.98 16.42 23.90
N GLU A 7 -23.86 17.08 23.60
CA GLU A 7 -23.48 17.41 22.22
C GLU A 7 -22.75 16.20 21.62
N LYS A 8 -23.50 15.32 20.94
CA LYS A 8 -22.93 14.24 20.13
C LYS A 8 -22.22 14.86 18.92
N ALA A 9 -20.90 14.88 18.96
CA ALA A 9 -20.09 15.11 17.77
C ALA A 9 -20.40 14.03 16.72
N GLN A 10 -21.03 14.41 15.61
CA GLN A 10 -21.16 13.58 14.43
C GLN A 10 -19.77 13.41 13.80
N ALA A 11 -19.20 12.21 13.91
CA ALA A 11 -18.06 11.82 13.10
C ALA A 11 -18.46 11.90 11.62
N SER A 12 -17.78 12.75 10.83
CA SER A 12 -17.96 12.75 9.39
C SER A 12 -17.51 11.39 8.83
N ALA A 13 -18.41 10.67 8.17
CA ALA A 13 -18.05 9.44 7.49
C ALA A 13 -16.89 9.72 6.53
N LEU A 14 -15.78 8.98 6.68
CA LEU A 14 -14.71 8.99 5.70
C LEU A 14 -15.30 8.59 4.34
N PRO A 15 -14.91 9.24 3.23
CA PRO A 15 -15.38 8.86 1.91
C PRO A 15 -15.07 7.39 1.66
N THR A 16 -16.07 6.64 1.18
CA THR A 16 -15.92 5.23 0.78
C THR A 16 -14.71 5.09 -0.17
N VAL A 17 -14.01 3.97 -0.10
CA VAL A 17 -12.88 3.67 -1.01
C VAL A 17 -13.26 3.88 -2.48
N GLU A 18 -14.49 3.53 -2.88
CA GLU A 18 -15.04 3.82 -4.21
C GLU A 18 -15.00 5.32 -4.57
N ALA A 19 -15.33 6.20 -3.63
CA ALA A 19 -15.31 7.65 -3.83
C ALA A 19 -13.88 8.20 -3.95
N LEU A 20 -12.91 7.60 -3.25
CA LEU A 20 -11.48 7.92 -3.39
C LEU A 20 -10.92 7.45 -4.75
N VAL A 21 -11.36 6.28 -5.24
CA VAL A 21 -11.01 5.76 -6.57
C VAL A 21 -11.48 6.67 -7.69
N HIS A 22 -12.76 7.08 -7.64
CA HIS A 22 -13.31 7.98 -8.64
C HIS A 22 -12.58 9.32 -8.65
N ARG A 23 -12.19 9.82 -7.48
CA ARG A 23 -11.39 11.04 -7.35
C ARG A 23 -9.99 10.88 -7.97
N ARG A 24 -9.31 9.76 -7.72
CA ARG A 24 -7.97 9.48 -8.28
C ARG A 24 -8.00 9.30 -9.80
N HIS A 25 -9.00 8.61 -10.34
CA HIS A 25 -9.19 8.49 -11.79
C HIS A 25 -9.46 9.87 -12.42
N ALA A 26 -10.33 10.68 -11.82
CA ALA A 26 -10.61 12.02 -12.30
C ALA A 26 -9.40 12.97 -12.23
N GLU A 27 -8.55 12.84 -11.19
CA GLU A 27 -7.32 13.62 -11.06
C GLU A 27 -6.25 13.19 -12.08
N LYS A 28 -6.13 11.88 -12.33
CA LYS A 28 -5.23 11.33 -13.35
C LYS A 28 -5.66 11.73 -14.77
N GLU A 29 -6.96 11.64 -15.08
CA GLU A 29 -7.53 12.10 -16.36
C GLU A 29 -7.33 13.62 -16.55
N ARG A 30 -7.47 14.42 -15.49
CA ARG A 30 -7.18 15.85 -15.52
C ARG A 30 -5.71 16.14 -15.80
N GLN A 31 -4.79 15.39 -15.20
CA GLN A 31 -3.35 15.54 -15.44
C GLN A 31 -2.93 15.09 -16.84
N GLU A 32 -3.55 14.04 -17.38
CA GLU A 32 -3.33 13.60 -18.76
C GLU A 32 -3.89 14.62 -19.77
N ALA A 33 -5.05 15.23 -19.49
CA ALA A 33 -5.65 16.28 -20.31
C ALA A 33 -4.86 17.61 -20.33
N LEU A 34 -4.00 17.85 -19.34
CA LEU A 34 -3.13 19.03 -19.23
C LEU A 34 -1.75 18.83 -19.87
N SER A 35 -1.46 17.64 -20.42
CA SER A 35 -0.20 17.37 -21.11
C SER A 35 -0.26 17.82 -22.59
N PRO A 36 0.73 18.60 -23.09
CA PRO A 36 0.69 19.07 -24.47
C PRO A 36 1.02 17.95 -25.46
N THR A 37 0.03 17.54 -26.25
CA THR A 37 0.17 16.57 -27.35
C THR A 37 1.10 17.12 -28.44
N GLN A 38 2.30 16.54 -28.60
CA GLN A 38 3.13 16.78 -29.78
C GLN A 38 2.52 16.10 -30.99
N SER A 39 1.86 16.89 -31.84
CA SER A 39 1.34 16.46 -33.14
C SER A 39 2.45 16.39 -34.19
N ARG A 40 2.61 15.21 -34.79
CA ARG A 40 3.31 15.01 -36.07
C ARG A 40 2.42 15.51 -37.23
N PRO A 41 2.98 16.10 -38.30
CA PRO A 41 2.30 16.14 -39.59
C PRO A 41 2.78 15.02 -40.54
N HIS A 42 1.81 14.32 -41.11
CA HIS A 42 1.96 13.35 -42.21
C HIS A 42 2.00 14.06 -43.56
N ALA A 43 2.95 13.66 -44.43
CA ALA A 43 3.02 14.06 -45.83
C ALA A 43 2.16 13.14 -46.73
N ARG A 44 1.52 13.76 -47.73
CA ARG A 44 0.70 13.13 -48.78
C ARG A 44 1.58 12.46 -49.85
N GLY A 45 1.14 11.31 -50.35
CA GLY A 45 1.65 10.67 -51.58
C GLY A 45 0.51 9.94 -52.30
N ARG A 46 0.41 10.18 -53.60
CA ARG A 46 -0.67 9.82 -54.53
C ARG A 46 -0.13 8.82 -55.54
N SER A 47 -0.86 7.75 -55.85
CA SER A 47 -0.78 7.07 -57.17
C SER A 47 -1.91 6.07 -57.36
N GLN A 48 -2.47 6.11 -58.56
CA GLN A 48 -3.51 5.27 -59.14
C GLN A 48 -2.90 3.93 -59.57
N ASP A 49 -3.68 2.84 -59.56
CA ASP A 49 -3.84 2.04 -60.79
C ASP A 49 -5.11 1.15 -60.75
N SER A 50 -5.56 0.77 -61.93
CA SER A 50 -6.87 0.20 -62.25
C SER A 50 -6.68 -1.19 -62.86
N THR A 51 -7.46 -2.22 -62.47
CA THR A 51 -7.82 -3.33 -63.39
C THR A 51 -8.96 -4.21 -62.86
N MET A 52 -9.67 -4.83 -63.80
CA MET A 52 -11.01 -5.43 -63.72
C MET A 52 -11.09 -6.86 -63.16
N SER A 53 -12.32 -7.16 -62.69
CA SER A 53 -13.13 -8.40 -62.76
C SER A 53 -12.55 -9.76 -62.32
N VAL A 54 -13.35 -10.48 -61.52
CA VAL A 54 -14.10 -11.70 -61.91
C VAL A 54 -14.91 -12.17 -60.69
N SER A 55 -16.20 -12.38 -60.89
CA SER A 55 -17.18 -12.92 -59.94
C SER A 55 -17.12 -14.45 -59.89
N LEU A 56 -17.05 -15.03 -58.70
CA LEU A 56 -17.47 -16.41 -58.43
C LEU A 56 -18.11 -16.49 -57.03
N ASP A 57 -19.36 -16.94 -57.04
CA ASP A 57 -20.22 -17.23 -55.90
C ASP A 57 -19.77 -18.50 -55.17
N ARG A 58 -19.61 -18.44 -53.84
CA ARG A 58 -19.81 -19.62 -52.97
C ARG A 58 -19.87 -19.30 -51.48
N SER A 59 -21.04 -19.63 -50.91
CA SER A 59 -21.26 -20.09 -49.53
C SER A 59 -21.08 -19.06 -48.41
N SER A 60 -22.24 -18.60 -47.91
CA SER A 60 -22.45 -17.97 -46.62
C SER A 60 -21.91 -18.83 -45.47
N ARG A 61 -20.65 -18.65 -45.10
CA ARG A 61 -20.14 -19.07 -43.79
C ARG A 61 -20.39 -17.91 -42.84
N ALA A 62 -21.43 -18.03 -42.02
CA ALA A 62 -21.70 -17.09 -40.95
C ALA A 62 -20.41 -16.90 -40.13
N SER A 63 -19.81 -15.71 -40.22
CA SER A 63 -18.74 -15.34 -39.32
C SER A 63 -19.37 -15.20 -37.94
N VAL A 64 -19.19 -16.21 -37.10
CA VAL A 64 -19.38 -16.05 -35.65
C VAL A 64 -18.50 -14.84 -35.30
N PRO A 65 -19.07 -13.73 -34.80
CA PRO A 65 -18.23 -12.70 -34.24
C PRO A 65 -17.46 -13.40 -33.14
N ARG A 66 -16.14 -13.55 -33.31
CA ARG A 66 -15.28 -13.71 -32.16
C ARG A 66 -15.41 -12.38 -31.44
N GLY A 67 -16.47 -12.28 -30.62
CA GLY A 67 -16.50 -11.33 -29.54
C GLY A 67 -15.16 -11.53 -28.88
N VAL A 68 -14.34 -10.50 -28.92
CA VAL A 68 -13.14 -10.42 -28.10
C VAL A 68 -13.68 -10.74 -26.72
N SER A 69 -13.45 -11.96 -26.23
CA SER A 69 -13.79 -12.33 -24.86
C SER A 69 -13.28 -11.17 -24.05
N SER A 70 -14.18 -10.48 -23.36
CA SER A 70 -13.84 -9.30 -22.57
C SER A 70 -12.54 -9.64 -21.86
N VAL A 71 -11.45 -9.02 -22.31
CA VAL A 71 -10.11 -9.22 -21.78
C VAL A 71 -10.30 -9.12 -20.28
N ILE A 72 -10.10 -10.23 -19.56
CA ILE A 72 -10.47 -10.44 -18.15
C ILE A 72 -10.46 -9.08 -17.46
N GLN A 73 -11.65 -8.50 -17.23
CA GLN A 73 -11.72 -7.14 -16.71
C GLN A 73 -11.26 -7.24 -15.26
N GLN A 74 -9.96 -7.06 -15.04
CA GLN A 74 -9.33 -7.23 -13.75
C GLN A 74 -9.84 -6.13 -12.85
N THR A 75 -10.79 -6.49 -12.00
CA THR A 75 -11.28 -5.58 -10.98
C THR A 75 -10.13 -5.31 -10.01
N PRO A 76 -9.72 -4.05 -9.80
CA PRO A 76 -8.59 -3.74 -8.92
C PRO A 76 -8.80 -4.34 -7.53
N LYS A 77 -7.85 -5.14 -7.05
CA LYS A 77 -7.95 -5.76 -5.72
C LYS A 77 -7.48 -4.80 -4.64
N VAL A 78 -7.88 -5.06 -3.40
CA VAL A 78 -7.48 -4.28 -2.23
C VAL A 78 -6.49 -5.10 -1.41
N LEU A 79 -5.33 -4.52 -1.13
CA LEU A 79 -4.34 -5.07 -0.23
C LEU A 79 -4.35 -4.25 1.06
N VAL A 80 -4.83 -4.85 2.12
CA VAL A 80 -4.79 -4.30 3.46
C VAL A 80 -3.47 -4.73 4.11
N LEU A 81 -2.72 -3.78 4.63
CA LEU A 81 -1.45 -4.02 5.31
C LEU A 81 -1.56 -3.50 6.75
N ASP A 82 -1.12 -4.32 7.68
CA ASP A 82 -0.80 -3.85 9.03
C ASP A 82 0.47 -2.98 9.04
N LEU A 83 0.71 -2.27 10.15
CA LEU A 83 1.83 -1.34 10.29
C LEU A 83 2.94 -1.86 11.23
N ASP A 84 2.68 -1.89 12.54
CA ASP A 84 3.68 -2.21 13.56
C ASP A 84 4.03 -3.71 13.53
N GLU A 85 5.32 -4.03 13.53
CA GLU A 85 5.89 -5.36 13.31
C GLU A 85 5.61 -5.98 11.93
N THR A 86 4.79 -5.35 11.09
CA THR A 86 4.54 -5.78 9.70
C THR A 86 5.42 -5.00 8.70
N LEU A 87 5.34 -3.66 8.69
CA LEU A 87 6.09 -2.77 7.77
C LEU A 87 7.21 -1.99 8.49
N ILE A 88 7.05 -1.76 9.79
CA ILE A 88 7.95 -0.98 10.63
C ILE A 88 8.04 -1.63 12.00
N HIS A 89 8.99 -1.19 12.81
CA HIS A 89 9.02 -1.46 14.24
C HIS A 89 9.28 -0.15 14.97
N SER A 90 8.68 0.02 16.15
CA SER A 90 8.89 1.22 16.96
C SER A 90 9.21 0.92 18.41
N THR A 91 10.03 1.79 19.00
CA THR A 91 10.36 1.76 20.42
C THR A 91 10.18 3.14 21.04
N LEU A 92 9.88 3.21 22.33
CA LEU A 92 9.81 4.47 23.06
C LEU A 92 11.22 5.06 23.21
N SER A 93 11.37 6.34 22.86
CA SER A 93 12.62 7.08 23.07
C SER A 93 12.65 7.65 24.49
N PRO A 94 13.56 7.20 25.38
CA PRO A 94 13.71 7.80 26.70
C PRO A 94 14.22 9.26 26.57
N THR A 95 13.62 10.25 27.25
CA THR A 95 14.19 11.62 27.28
C THR A 95 13.91 12.38 28.59
N PRO A 96 14.87 13.20 29.09
CA PRO A 96 15.01 14.61 28.66
C PRO A 96 16.47 15.08 28.41
N GLY A 97 16.73 15.78 27.29
CA GLY A 97 18.06 16.33 26.92
C GLY A 97 18.40 16.32 25.41
N TRP A 98 17.50 15.85 24.56
CA TRP A 98 17.75 15.43 23.16
C TRP A 98 17.99 16.53 22.12
N GLY A 99 17.88 17.81 22.47
CA GLY A 99 18.17 18.92 21.55
C GLY A 99 19.62 18.90 21.00
N LEU A 100 20.55 18.26 21.71
CA LEU A 100 21.96 18.15 21.32
C LEU A 100 22.31 16.83 20.61
N PHE A 101 21.56 15.75 20.84
CA PHE A 101 21.83 14.42 20.27
C PHE A 101 21.16 14.16 18.91
N HIS A 102 20.13 14.93 18.56
CA HIS A 102 19.40 14.76 17.28
C HIS A 102 20.25 15.15 16.06
N ALA A 103 21.24 16.03 16.22
CA ALA A 103 22.31 16.17 15.25
C ALA A 103 23.18 14.93 15.29
N GLN A 104 23.59 14.49 16.48
CA GLN A 104 24.65 13.50 16.67
C GLN A 104 24.31 12.07 16.23
N ASN A 105 23.06 11.61 16.15
CA ASN A 105 22.77 10.25 15.65
C ASN A 105 22.60 10.18 14.12
N GLN A 106 21.99 11.20 13.49
CA GLN A 106 22.06 11.35 12.03
C GLN A 106 23.49 11.67 11.59
N VAL A 107 24.20 12.49 12.37
CA VAL A 107 25.62 12.80 12.17
C VAL A 107 26.49 11.60 12.53
N SER A 108 26.18 10.76 13.52
CA SER A 108 26.98 9.55 13.83
C SER A 108 26.83 8.50 12.74
N VAL A 109 25.61 8.26 12.22
CA VAL A 109 25.42 7.40 11.03
C VAL A 109 26.07 8.02 9.78
N ARG A 110 26.03 9.35 9.60
CA ARG A 110 26.75 10.03 8.51
C ARG A 110 28.26 10.09 8.71
N LEU A 111 28.76 10.16 9.94
CA LEU A 111 30.18 10.22 10.29
C LEU A 111 30.78 8.83 10.27
N THR A 112 30.10 7.80 10.75
CA THR A 112 30.54 6.40 10.60
C THR A 112 30.56 6.02 9.13
N ASN A 113 29.49 6.29 8.37
CA ASN A 113 29.50 6.07 6.92
C ASN A 113 30.49 6.99 6.19
N GLY A 114 30.72 8.21 6.68
CA GLY A 114 31.68 9.17 6.11
C GLY A 114 33.15 8.80 6.38
N LEU A 115 33.45 8.31 7.58
CA LEU A 115 34.77 7.82 8.02
C LEU A 115 35.09 6.49 7.33
N LEU A 116 34.10 5.60 7.21
CA LEU A 116 34.22 4.36 6.43
C LEU A 116 34.37 4.64 4.93
N ASN A 117 33.66 5.64 4.38
CA ASN A 117 33.86 6.07 2.99
C ASN A 117 35.26 6.68 2.77
N ILE A 118 35.77 7.49 3.71
CA ILE A 118 37.14 8.02 3.69
C ILE A 118 38.19 6.91 3.72
N LEU A 119 37.92 5.81 4.42
CA LEU A 119 38.80 4.65 4.51
C LEU A 119 38.56 3.59 3.41
N GLY A 120 37.68 3.84 2.44
CA GLY A 120 37.37 2.88 1.36
C GLY A 120 36.62 1.62 1.81
N LEU A 121 36.08 1.60 3.04
CA LEU A 121 35.28 0.52 3.62
C LEU A 121 33.76 0.77 3.58
N GLY A 122 33.32 1.98 3.20
CA GLY A 122 31.91 2.40 3.26
C GLY A 122 31.03 2.00 2.08
N SER A 123 31.59 1.31 1.08
CA SER A 123 30.93 0.98 -0.19
C SER A 123 30.30 -0.42 -0.27
N THR A 124 30.18 -1.17 0.84
CA THR A 124 29.76 -2.59 0.78
C THR A 124 28.39 -2.89 1.36
N ILE A 125 27.72 -1.95 2.05
CA ILE A 125 26.36 -2.21 2.59
C ILE A 125 25.34 -1.63 1.61
N PRO A 126 24.53 -2.47 0.94
CA PRO A 126 23.49 -2.01 0.05
C PRO A 126 22.49 -1.09 0.77
N PRO A 127 21.86 -0.12 0.08
CA PRO A 127 20.90 0.79 0.70
C PRO A 127 19.74 0.08 1.43
N HIS A 128 19.34 -1.11 0.98
CA HIS A 128 18.30 -1.92 1.60
C HIS A 128 18.73 -2.57 2.93
N ALA A 129 20.03 -2.80 3.12
CA ALA A 129 20.60 -3.38 4.34
C ALA A 129 20.92 -2.31 5.41
N ARG A 130 20.73 -1.03 5.09
CA ARG A 130 20.82 0.06 6.08
C ARG A 130 19.45 0.27 6.69
N LEU A 131 19.27 -0.16 7.95
CA LEU A 131 18.06 0.14 8.72
C LEU A 131 17.82 1.65 8.73
N GLN A 132 16.70 2.07 8.13
CA GLN A 132 16.30 3.46 8.12
C GLN A 132 15.54 3.75 9.42
N LEU A 133 16.01 4.75 10.17
CA LEU A 133 15.42 5.18 11.45
C LEU A 133 14.87 6.62 11.33
N ARG A 134 13.67 6.85 11.87
CA ARG A 134 13.09 8.17 12.06
C ARG A 134 12.56 8.30 13.49
N THR A 135 12.81 9.45 14.12
CA THR A 135 12.14 9.81 15.37
C THR A 135 10.83 10.52 15.07
N ILE A 136 9.74 10.06 15.68
CA ILE A 136 8.40 10.64 15.54
C ILE A 136 7.95 11.12 16.91
N GLU A 137 7.67 12.42 17.01
CA GLU A 137 7.13 13.04 18.22
C GLU A 137 5.61 13.11 18.11
N VAL A 138 4.93 12.53 19.09
CA VAL A 138 3.47 12.49 19.18
C VAL A 138 3.04 13.17 20.48
N ARG A 139 1.93 13.91 20.42
CA ARG A 139 1.31 14.51 21.61
C ARG A 139 0.15 13.63 22.06
N ILE A 140 0.28 13.02 23.23
CA ILE A 140 -0.75 12.20 23.86
C ILE A 140 -1.11 12.87 25.19
N ASP A 141 -2.36 13.27 25.37
CA ASP A 141 -2.87 13.95 26.58
C ASP A 141 -2.01 15.15 27.04
N GLY A 142 -1.56 15.95 26.07
CA GLY A 142 -0.70 17.12 26.32
C GLY A 142 0.76 16.79 26.65
N ARG A 143 1.13 15.51 26.73
CA ARG A 143 2.52 15.05 26.91
C ARG A 143 3.15 14.70 25.57
N ARG A 144 4.42 15.05 25.42
CA ARG A 144 5.20 14.74 24.22
C ARG A 144 5.87 13.38 24.43
N VAL A 145 5.58 12.44 23.53
CA VAL A 145 6.16 11.11 23.52
C VAL A 145 6.91 10.94 22.20
N CYS A 146 8.16 10.53 22.27
CA CYS A 146 8.98 10.30 21.09
C CYS A 146 9.11 8.80 20.82
N TYR A 147 8.85 8.39 19.59
CA TYR A 147 9.04 7.03 19.10
C TYR A 147 10.26 6.98 18.18
N GLN A 148 11.11 5.97 18.33
CA GLN A 148 12.11 5.60 17.35
C GLN A 148 11.49 4.56 16.43
N VAL A 149 11.35 4.89 15.14
CA VAL A 149 10.67 4.05 14.15
C VAL A 149 11.66 3.58 13.11
N TYR A 150 11.77 2.27 12.95
CA TYR A 150 12.62 1.59 11.99
C TYR A 150 11.78 1.05 10.84
N LYS A 151 12.22 1.27 9.59
CA LYS A 151 11.64 0.60 8.43
C LYS A 151 12.09 -0.86 8.38
N ARG A 152 11.15 -1.78 8.17
CA ARG A 152 11.47 -3.17 7.82
C ARG A 152 12.26 -3.17 6.50
N PRO A 153 13.29 -4.02 6.35
CA PRO A 153 14.00 -4.15 5.08
C PRO A 153 13.01 -4.33 3.91
N TRP A 154 13.38 -3.77 2.76
CA TRP A 154 12.59 -3.84 1.52
C TRP A 154 11.23 -3.14 1.50
N VAL A 155 10.75 -2.54 2.60
CA VAL A 155 9.42 -1.94 2.68
C VAL A 155 9.14 -0.91 1.57
N ASP A 156 10.11 -0.06 1.23
CA ASP A 156 9.92 0.96 0.18
C ASP A 156 9.74 0.31 -1.21
N TYR A 157 10.49 -0.75 -1.49
CA TYR A 157 10.38 -1.49 -2.74
C TYR A 157 9.06 -2.27 -2.80
N PHE A 158 8.73 -2.96 -1.70
CA PHE A 158 7.48 -3.68 -1.53
C PHE A 158 6.27 -2.77 -1.77
N LEU A 159 6.19 -1.63 -1.08
CA LEU A 159 5.08 -0.68 -1.19
C LEU A 159 4.92 -0.16 -2.63
N ARG A 160 6.00 0.24 -3.30
CA ARG A 160 5.94 0.66 -4.72
C ARG A 160 5.45 -0.46 -5.63
N LYS A 161 5.85 -1.71 -5.39
CA LYS A 161 5.39 -2.86 -6.19
C LYS A 161 3.92 -3.13 -5.96
N VAL A 162 3.49 -3.27 -4.72
CA VAL A 162 2.09 -3.61 -4.43
C VAL A 162 1.13 -2.47 -4.74
N ALA A 163 1.54 -1.20 -4.61
CA ALA A 163 0.73 -0.05 -5.03
C ALA A 163 0.52 0.03 -6.54
N ALA A 164 1.41 -0.56 -7.35
CA ALA A 164 1.20 -0.70 -8.80
C ALA A 164 0.19 -1.81 -9.15
N TRP A 165 -0.14 -2.68 -8.21
CA TRP A 165 -0.98 -3.87 -8.42
C TRP A 165 -2.33 -3.80 -7.70
N TYR A 166 -2.36 -3.12 -6.56
CA TYR A 166 -3.46 -3.10 -5.61
C TYR A 166 -3.80 -1.67 -5.22
N GLN A 167 -5.04 -1.51 -4.75
CA GLN A 167 -5.35 -0.41 -3.85
C GLN A 167 -4.81 -0.76 -2.47
N VAL A 168 -3.80 -0.04 -2.01
CA VAL A 168 -3.15 -0.31 -0.72
C VAL A 168 -3.86 0.46 0.38
N VAL A 169 -4.29 -0.24 1.43
CA VAL A 169 -4.91 0.36 2.62
C VAL A 169 -4.06 -0.02 3.83
N ILE A 170 -3.61 0.96 4.60
CA ILE A 170 -3.03 0.67 5.92
C ILE A 170 -4.19 0.51 6.91
N PHE A 171 -4.27 -0.63 7.58
CA PHE A 171 -5.22 -0.83 8.68
C PHE A 171 -4.42 -1.28 9.89
N THR A 172 -4.25 -0.39 10.87
CA THR A 172 -3.43 -0.63 12.06
C THR A 172 -4.27 -0.56 13.35
N ALA A 173 -3.87 -1.35 14.35
CA ALA A 173 -4.39 -1.25 15.71
C ALA A 173 -3.73 -0.10 16.51
N SER A 174 -2.93 0.77 15.88
CA SER A 174 -2.30 1.94 16.49
C SER A 174 -3.17 3.20 16.39
N MET A 175 -2.93 4.16 17.29
CA MET A 175 -3.61 5.45 17.30
C MET A 175 -3.22 6.28 16.07
N LYS A 176 -4.17 7.06 15.54
CA LYS A 176 -3.96 7.92 14.38
C LYS A 176 -2.79 8.88 14.54
N GLU A 177 -2.64 9.49 15.71
CA GLU A 177 -1.64 10.51 16.00
C GLU A 177 -0.20 10.00 15.87
N TYR A 178 0.00 8.71 16.10
CA TYR A 178 1.27 8.03 15.88
C TYR A 178 1.38 7.48 14.47
N ALA A 179 0.35 6.80 13.98
CA ALA A 179 0.41 6.07 12.71
C ALA A 179 0.49 7.01 11.49
N ASP A 180 -0.21 8.14 11.49
CA ASP A 180 -0.19 9.08 10.36
C ASP A 180 1.22 9.52 9.93
N PRO A 181 2.07 10.08 10.82
CA PRO A 181 3.41 10.51 10.42
C PRO A 181 4.32 9.34 10.02
N VAL A 182 4.07 8.12 10.52
CA VAL A 182 4.77 6.91 10.05
C VAL A 182 4.35 6.59 8.62
N ILE A 183 3.04 6.57 8.35
CA ILE A 183 2.48 6.28 7.04
C ILE A 183 2.93 7.33 6.01
N ASP A 184 2.98 8.62 6.38
CA ASP A 184 3.51 9.69 5.51
C ASP A 184 4.98 9.46 5.15
N TRP A 185 5.77 8.95 6.10
CA TRP A 185 7.18 8.61 5.85
C TRP A 185 7.34 7.38 4.96
N LEU A 186 6.45 6.38 5.09
CA LEU A 186 6.42 5.21 4.21
C LEU A 186 5.97 5.58 2.78
N ASP A 187 4.95 6.43 2.65
CA ASP A 187 4.40 6.85 1.37
C ASP A 187 5.35 7.77 0.60
N GLY A 188 6.12 8.62 1.31
CA GLY A 188 7.07 9.54 0.70
C GLY A 188 6.45 10.61 -0.20
N GLY A 189 5.12 10.77 -0.18
CA GLY A 189 4.38 11.66 -1.08
C GLY A 189 4.18 11.07 -2.48
N GLU A 190 4.47 9.79 -2.70
CA GLU A 190 4.28 9.11 -3.98
C GLU A 190 2.81 8.68 -4.21
N GLY A 191 1.94 8.75 -3.20
CA GLY A 191 0.54 8.33 -3.32
C GLY A 191 0.38 6.82 -3.50
N LEU A 192 1.23 6.05 -2.82
CA LEU A 192 1.23 4.59 -2.77
C LEU A 192 0.03 4.08 -1.95
N ILE A 193 -0.36 4.83 -0.92
CA ILE A 193 -1.36 4.41 0.07
C ILE A 193 -2.70 5.08 -0.21
N SER A 194 -3.69 4.27 -0.59
CA SER A 194 -5.04 4.71 -1.00
C SER A 194 -5.98 4.98 0.18
N GLY A 195 -5.73 4.37 1.35
CA GLY A 195 -6.58 4.51 2.53
C GLY A 195 -5.85 4.22 3.83
N ARG A 196 -6.39 4.77 4.93
CA ARG A 196 -5.83 4.60 6.28
C ARG A 196 -6.95 4.34 7.28
N LEU A 197 -6.85 3.26 8.03
CA LEU A 197 -7.72 2.88 9.12
C LEU A 197 -6.87 2.65 10.37
N PHE A 198 -7.34 3.17 11.49
CA PHE A 198 -6.60 3.19 12.75
C PHE A 198 -7.34 2.38 13.81
N ARG A 199 -6.83 2.41 15.05
CA ARG A 199 -7.41 1.69 16.19
C ARG A 199 -8.91 1.89 16.35
N GLU A 200 -9.43 3.09 16.10
CA GLU A 200 -10.85 3.42 16.26
C GLU A 200 -11.73 2.70 15.24
N SER A 201 -11.15 2.21 14.14
CA SER A 201 -11.82 1.39 13.12
C SER A 201 -11.81 -0.11 13.43
N CYS A 202 -11.01 -0.54 14.43
CA CYS A 202 -10.97 -1.93 14.85
C CYS A 202 -12.21 -2.31 15.69
N THR A 203 -12.60 -3.58 15.60
CA THR A 203 -13.56 -4.19 16.52
C THR A 203 -12.83 -4.72 17.74
N LEU A 204 -13.04 -4.12 18.92
CA LEU A 204 -12.45 -4.60 20.16
C LEU A 204 -13.23 -5.82 20.68
N ARG A 205 -12.60 -6.99 20.75
CA ARG A 205 -13.18 -8.22 21.29
C ARG A 205 -12.19 -8.91 22.23
N ASN A 206 -12.59 -9.12 23.49
CA ASN A 206 -11.77 -9.76 24.52
C ASN A 206 -10.35 -9.16 24.66
N GLY A 207 -10.25 -7.83 24.59
CA GLY A 207 -8.97 -7.12 24.68
C GLY A 207 -8.11 -7.17 23.41
N SER A 208 -8.57 -7.83 22.33
CA SER A 208 -7.89 -7.87 21.04
C SER A 208 -8.57 -6.95 20.03
N TYR A 209 -7.78 -6.31 19.17
CA TYR A 209 -8.27 -5.48 18.07
C TYR A 209 -8.40 -6.31 16.81
N LEU A 210 -9.64 -6.58 16.39
CA LEU A 210 -9.95 -7.32 15.16
C LEU A 210 -10.20 -6.33 14.03
N LYS A 211 -9.78 -6.66 12.82
CA LYS A 211 -9.92 -5.82 11.63
C LYS A 211 -11.06 -6.36 10.78
N ASN A 212 -12.22 -5.70 10.82
CA ASN A 212 -13.35 -6.09 9.97
C ASN A 212 -13.09 -5.60 8.54
N LEU A 213 -12.84 -6.51 7.60
CA LEU A 213 -12.50 -6.15 6.21
C LEU A 213 -13.68 -5.56 5.43
N GLU A 214 -14.92 -5.77 5.86
CA GLU A 214 -16.12 -5.20 5.20
C GLU A 214 -16.14 -3.67 5.24
N VAL A 215 -15.43 -3.04 6.17
CA VAL A 215 -15.31 -1.58 6.25
C VAL A 215 -14.38 -1.02 5.15
N VAL A 216 -13.49 -1.87 4.62
CA VAL A 216 -12.57 -1.53 3.54
C VAL A 216 -13.24 -1.74 2.19
N GLU A 217 -13.81 -2.92 1.98
CA GLU A 217 -14.44 -3.35 0.73
C GLU A 217 -15.50 -4.43 1.03
N ARG A 218 -16.68 -4.31 0.42
CA ARG A 218 -17.79 -5.25 0.66
C ARG A 218 -17.56 -6.57 -0.07
N ASP A 219 -16.94 -6.52 -1.25
CA ASP A 219 -16.60 -7.72 -2.01
C ASP A 219 -15.28 -8.34 -1.50
N LEU A 220 -15.40 -9.18 -0.47
CA LEU A 220 -14.27 -9.88 0.15
C LEU A 220 -13.51 -10.82 -0.79
N SER A 221 -14.04 -11.15 -1.97
CA SER A 221 -13.30 -11.94 -2.97
C SER A 221 -12.08 -11.18 -3.53
N ARG A 222 -11.99 -9.88 -3.27
CA ARG A 222 -10.96 -8.96 -3.79
C ARG A 222 -10.02 -8.42 -2.71
N VAL A 223 -10.18 -8.82 -1.45
CA VAL A 223 -9.44 -8.24 -0.31
C VAL A 223 -8.43 -9.23 0.24
N CYS A 224 -7.17 -8.82 0.37
CA CYS A 224 -6.15 -9.56 1.11
C CYS A 224 -5.72 -8.74 2.32
N LEU A 225 -5.51 -9.37 3.48
CA LEU A 225 -4.95 -8.72 4.67
C LEU A 225 -3.62 -9.38 5.05
N VAL A 226 -2.52 -8.61 5.00
CA VAL A 226 -1.22 -9.03 5.53
C VAL A 226 -1.06 -8.48 6.94
N ASP A 227 -0.84 -9.38 7.90
CA ASP A 227 -0.76 -9.05 9.33
C ASP A 227 0.09 -10.08 10.08
N ASN A 228 0.86 -9.63 11.07
CA ASN A 228 1.66 -10.51 11.91
C ASN A 228 0.83 -11.17 13.03
N SER A 229 -0.36 -10.63 13.35
CA SER A 229 -1.21 -11.14 14.42
C SER A 229 -2.42 -11.91 13.88
N PRO A 230 -2.57 -13.20 14.23
CA PRO A 230 -3.76 -13.99 13.89
C PRO A 230 -5.08 -13.39 14.37
N MET A 231 -5.04 -12.68 15.50
CA MET A 231 -6.22 -12.02 16.05
C MET A 231 -6.74 -10.92 15.12
N SER A 232 -5.89 -10.28 14.33
CA SER A 232 -6.28 -9.18 13.46
C SER A 232 -7.25 -9.61 12.36
N TYR A 233 -7.04 -10.78 11.74
CA TYR A 233 -7.87 -11.29 10.63
C TYR A 233 -8.89 -12.34 11.06
N MET A 234 -9.14 -12.53 12.36
CA MET A 234 -10.07 -13.54 12.90
C MET A 234 -11.51 -13.43 12.35
N LEU A 235 -11.98 -12.23 11.97
CA LEU A 235 -13.32 -12.07 11.40
C LEU A 235 -13.44 -12.61 9.97
N GLN A 236 -12.33 -12.64 9.23
CA GLN A 236 -12.25 -13.07 7.83
C GLN A 236 -10.95 -13.83 7.58
N GLU A 237 -10.74 -14.95 8.30
CA GLU A 237 -9.46 -15.70 8.28
C GLU A 237 -9.04 -16.13 6.87
N ALA A 238 -10.00 -16.46 6.00
CA ALA A 238 -9.76 -16.85 4.61
C ALA A 238 -9.13 -15.73 3.74
N ASN A 239 -9.17 -14.47 4.20
CA ASN A 239 -8.55 -13.32 3.55
C ASN A 239 -7.16 -12.99 4.14
N GLY A 240 -6.78 -13.66 5.22
CA GLY A 240 -5.53 -13.43 5.95
C GLY A 240 -4.31 -14.02 5.25
N ILE A 241 -3.23 -13.25 5.25
CA ILE A 241 -1.89 -13.66 4.84
C ILE A 241 -0.99 -13.43 6.06
N PRO A 242 -0.63 -14.49 6.79
CA PRO A 242 0.29 -14.34 7.91
C PRO A 242 1.65 -13.88 7.41
N VAL A 243 2.28 -12.98 8.17
CA VAL A 243 3.68 -12.61 8.01
C VAL A 243 4.37 -12.69 9.36
N GLU A 244 5.66 -12.98 9.38
CA GLU A 244 6.40 -12.95 10.64
C GLU A 244 6.54 -11.52 11.15
N GLY A 245 6.34 -11.35 12.46
CA GLY A 245 6.57 -10.08 13.15
C GLY A 245 8.04 -9.70 13.09
N TRP A 246 8.31 -8.43 12.77
CA TRP A 246 9.65 -7.91 12.60
C TRP A 246 9.98 -6.83 13.64
N THR A 247 11.23 -6.83 14.10
CA THR A 247 11.70 -5.84 15.07
C THR A 247 12.95 -5.09 14.60
N HIS A 248 14.08 -5.79 14.40
CA HIS A 248 15.35 -5.13 14.07
C HIS A 248 16.27 -5.95 13.15
N ASP A 249 15.84 -7.09 12.61
CA ASP A 249 16.70 -7.91 11.76
C ASP A 249 16.95 -7.20 10.41
N PRO A 250 18.20 -6.79 10.09
CA PRO A 250 18.52 -6.15 8.82
C PRO A 250 18.52 -7.10 7.62
N ASN A 251 18.53 -8.42 7.86
CA ASN A 251 18.53 -9.44 6.80
C ASN A 251 17.12 -10.03 6.54
N ASP A 252 16.07 -9.46 7.15
CA ASP A 252 14.70 -9.89 6.91
C ASP A 252 14.32 -9.73 5.43
N GLU A 253 13.79 -10.79 4.82
CA GLU A 253 13.32 -10.80 3.44
C GLU A 253 11.82 -11.10 3.33
N ALA A 254 11.09 -11.18 4.45
CA ALA A 254 9.70 -11.65 4.46
C ALA A 254 8.78 -10.81 3.56
N LEU A 255 8.98 -9.49 3.47
CA LEU A 255 8.21 -8.64 2.55
C LEU A 255 8.48 -8.99 1.08
N LEU A 256 9.70 -9.40 0.72
CA LEU A 256 10.02 -9.86 -0.64
C LEU A 256 9.35 -11.19 -0.94
N ASP A 257 9.35 -12.12 0.03
CA ASP A 257 8.77 -13.45 -0.11
C ASP A 257 7.25 -13.41 -0.36
N LEU A 258 6.58 -12.35 0.08
CA LEU A 258 5.16 -12.13 -0.20
C LEU A 258 4.89 -11.75 -1.67
N LEU A 259 5.84 -11.13 -2.38
CA LEU A 259 5.60 -10.55 -3.70
C LEU A 259 5.13 -11.55 -4.77
N PRO A 260 5.72 -12.75 -4.94
CA PRO A 260 5.27 -13.69 -5.96
C PRO A 260 3.83 -14.16 -5.76
N MET A 261 3.45 -14.41 -4.51
CA MET A 261 2.09 -14.80 -4.14
C MET A 261 1.10 -13.66 -4.39
N LEU A 262 1.42 -12.44 -3.94
CA LEU A 262 0.60 -11.26 -4.18
C LEU A 262 0.45 -11.03 -5.70
N ASP A 263 1.52 -11.13 -6.48
CA ASP A 263 1.43 -11.00 -7.93
C ASP A 263 0.45 -12.01 -8.55
N GLY A 264 0.49 -13.27 -8.12
CA GLY A 264 -0.47 -14.29 -8.55
C GLY A 264 -1.92 -13.99 -8.16
N LEU A 265 -2.15 -13.50 -6.93
CA LEU A 265 -3.49 -13.20 -6.42
C LEU A 265 -4.19 -12.09 -7.21
N ARG A 266 -3.48 -11.21 -7.92
CA ARG A 266 -4.06 -10.18 -8.80
C ARG A 266 -5.02 -10.77 -9.84
N TYR A 267 -4.75 -11.99 -10.28
CA TYR A 267 -5.48 -12.67 -11.36
C TYR A 267 -6.60 -13.59 -10.85
N ALA A 268 -6.71 -13.79 -9.53
CA ALA A 268 -7.72 -14.65 -8.94
C ALA A 268 -9.12 -14.04 -9.11
N SER A 269 -10.12 -14.86 -9.44
CA SER A 269 -11.53 -14.42 -9.35
C SER A 269 -11.93 -14.16 -7.90
N ASP A 270 -11.50 -15.04 -7.00
CA ASP A 270 -11.62 -14.91 -5.56
C ASP A 270 -10.29 -15.28 -4.90
N VAL A 271 -9.70 -14.34 -4.18
CA VAL A 271 -8.39 -14.55 -3.51
C VAL A 271 -8.46 -15.68 -2.48
N ARG A 272 -9.62 -15.89 -1.85
CA ARG A 272 -9.81 -16.88 -0.78
C ARG A 272 -9.68 -18.31 -1.29
N HIS A 273 -10.00 -18.56 -2.56
CA HIS A 273 -9.81 -19.89 -3.16
C HIS A 273 -8.33 -20.28 -3.25
N ILE A 274 -7.45 -19.31 -3.49
CA ILE A 274 -6.00 -19.54 -3.56
C ILE A 274 -5.42 -19.57 -2.14
N LEU A 275 -5.80 -18.61 -1.30
CA LEU A 275 -5.31 -18.51 0.08
C LEU A 275 -5.71 -19.75 0.91
N GLY A 276 -6.91 -20.30 0.69
CA GLY A 276 -7.39 -21.50 1.36
C GLY A 276 -6.68 -22.81 0.96
N LEU A 277 -5.77 -22.79 -0.02
CA LEU A 277 -4.89 -23.93 -0.32
C LEU A 277 -3.80 -24.11 0.75
N ARG A 278 -3.58 -23.09 1.58
CA ARG A 278 -2.80 -23.22 2.80
C ARG A 278 -3.59 -24.12 3.75
N GLY A 279 -3.27 -25.41 3.76
CA GLY A 279 -3.87 -26.35 4.70
C GLY A 279 -3.72 -25.82 6.12
N PHE A 280 -4.85 -25.70 6.82
CA PHE A 280 -4.90 -25.41 8.25
C PHE A 280 -4.57 -26.66 9.06
#